data_AF-A0A0L8N419-F1
#
_entry.id   AF-A0A0L8N419-F1
#
_cell.length_a   1.000
_cell.length_b   1.000
_cell.length_c   1.000
_cell.angle_alpha   90.00
_cell.angle_beta   90.00
_cell.angle_gamma   90.00
#
_symmetry.space_group_name_H-M   'P 1'
#
loop_
_entity.id
_entity.type
_entity.pdbx_description
1 polymer ?
#
loop_
_entity_poly.entity_id
_entity_poly.type
_entity_poly.pdbx_seq_one_letter_code
_entity_poly.pdbx_strand_id
1 'polypeptide(L)'
;MSHSRRISIIVGTAALLLTSTACSGLGRSTVGMLSFRGHDSPVEVTYSNTLVVGCHRIAIPEGATHVENNTLVDVVLYRTPDCQKTDKADGIYVATTLSNVTAPVSLPWRSFSVIH
;
A
#
# COMPACT_ATOMS: atom_id res chain seq x y z
N MET A 1 33.91 1.25 -43.65
CA MET A 1 33.14 0.62 -42.55
C MET A 1 31.87 1.42 -42.34
N SER A 2 30.73 0.82 -42.70
CA SER A 2 29.47 1.52 -43.02
C SER A 2 28.81 2.24 -41.84
N HIS A 3 28.41 3.50 -42.06
CA HIS A 3 27.64 4.33 -41.14
C HIS A 3 26.37 3.65 -40.61
N SER A 4 25.77 2.72 -41.38
CA SER A 4 24.58 1.98 -40.97
C SER A 4 24.79 1.17 -39.69
N ARG A 5 25.98 0.58 -39.51
CA ARG A 5 26.30 -0.26 -38.34
C ARG A 5 26.38 0.55 -37.05
N ARG A 6 26.84 1.80 -37.12
CA ARG A 6 26.92 2.71 -35.96
C ARG A 6 25.54 3.20 -35.54
N ILE A 7 24.67 3.51 -36.50
CA ILE A 7 23.31 3.97 -36.23
C ILE A 7 22.49 2.86 -35.55
N SER A 8 22.58 1.61 -36.02
CA SER A 8 21.88 0.48 -35.40
C SER A 8 22.28 0.23 -33.94
N ILE A 9 23.57 0.41 -33.60
CA ILE A 9 24.06 0.23 -32.21
C ILE A 9 23.50 1.34 -31.31
N ILE A 10 23.47 2.59 -31.78
CA ILE A 10 22.94 3.72 -31.00
C ILE A 10 21.44 3.57 -30.75
N VAL A 11 20.68 3.20 -31.78
CA VAL A 11 19.22 2.97 -31.64
C VAL A 11 18.94 1.79 -30.70
N GLY A 12 19.69 0.70 -30.84
CA GLY A 12 19.53 -0.47 -29.96
C GLY A 12 19.84 -0.15 -28.50
N THR A 13 20.94 0.56 -28.23
CA THR A 13 21.31 0.97 -26.87
C THR A 13 20.32 1.96 -26.27
N ALA A 14 19.81 2.92 -27.04
CA ALA A 14 18.77 3.84 -26.59
C ALA A 14 17.46 3.10 -26.23
N ALA A 15 17.03 2.13 -27.06
CA ALA A 15 15.85 1.31 -26.78
C ALA A 15 16.00 0.44 -25.53
N LEU A 16 17.19 -0.12 -25.30
CA LEU A 16 17.53 -0.88 -24.08
C LEU A 16 17.49 0.00 -22.83
N LEU A 17 18.01 1.24 -22.89
CA LEU A 17 17.98 2.16 -21.76
C LEU A 17 16.55 2.59 -21.41
N LEU A 18 15.73 2.94 -22.40
CA LEU A 18 14.33 3.36 -22.21
C LEU A 18 13.46 2.24 -21.58
N THR A 19 13.68 0.98 -21.99
CA THR A 19 12.96 -0.16 -21.43
C THR A 19 13.39 -0.51 -20.00
N SER A 20 14.68 -0.33 -19.66
CA SER A 20 15.19 -0.58 -18.30
C SER A 20 14.63 0.38 -17.24
N THR A 21 14.40 1.65 -17.60
CA THR A 21 13.83 2.63 -16.68
C THR A 21 12.34 2.43 -16.44
N ALA A 22 11.62 1.80 -17.38
CA ALA A 22 10.19 1.56 -17.25
C ALA A 22 9.87 0.58 -16.11
N CYS A 23 10.66 -0.48 -15.95
CA CYS A 23 10.44 -1.48 -14.88
C CYS A 23 10.96 -1.04 -13.51
N SER A 24 11.88 -0.09 -13.47
CA SER A 24 12.44 0.45 -12.21
C SER A 24 11.46 1.38 -11.48
N GLY A 25 10.44 1.89 -12.18
CA GLY A 25 9.37 2.72 -11.63
C GLY A 25 8.14 1.95 -11.14
N LEU A 26 8.06 0.63 -11.38
CA LEU A 26 7.04 -0.20 -10.73
C LEU A 26 7.46 -0.38 -9.27
N GLY A 27 6.89 0.44 -8.39
CA GLY A 27 7.14 0.37 -6.96
C GLY A 27 6.91 -1.04 -6.40
N ARG A 28 7.50 -1.31 -5.23
CA ARG A 28 7.23 -2.58 -4.52
C ARG A 28 5.77 -2.61 -4.07
N SER A 29 5.15 -3.78 -4.18
CA SER A 29 3.80 -4.04 -3.68
C SER A 29 3.83 -5.06 -2.55
N THR A 30 2.82 -5.01 -1.68
CA THR A 30 2.60 -6.00 -0.63
C THR A 30 2.25 -7.36 -1.25
N VAL A 31 2.65 -8.43 -0.57
CA VAL A 31 2.26 -9.80 -0.89
C VAL A 31 1.29 -10.28 0.17
N GLY A 32 0.15 -10.84 -0.25
CA GLY A 32 -0.93 -11.30 0.63
C GLY A 32 -2.14 -10.37 0.60
N MET A 33 -2.97 -10.44 1.64
CA MET A 33 -4.24 -9.70 1.72
C MET A 33 -4.34 -8.92 3.01
N LEU A 34 -4.72 -7.64 2.90
CA LEU A 34 -5.07 -6.80 4.04
C LEU A 34 -6.58 -6.51 3.97
N SER A 35 -7.34 -6.99 4.93
CA SER A 35 -8.80 -6.85 4.92
C SER A 35 -9.33 -5.99 6.05
N PHE A 36 -10.44 -5.32 5.75
CA PHE A 36 -11.06 -4.31 6.58
C PHE A 36 -12.56 -4.53 6.64
N ARG A 37 -13.14 -4.38 7.83
CA ARG A 37 -14.60 -4.41 8.05
C ARG A 37 -15.03 -3.29 8.98
N GLY A 38 -16.20 -2.71 8.68
CA GLY A 38 -16.86 -1.74 9.56
C GLY A 38 -17.53 -2.41 10.76
N HIS A 39 -18.06 -1.61 11.68
CA HIS A 39 -18.83 -2.11 12.82
C HIS A 39 -20.12 -2.78 12.34
N ASP A 40 -20.36 -4.02 12.77
CA ASP A 40 -21.53 -4.85 12.38
C ASP A 40 -21.80 -4.92 10.87
N SER A 41 -20.77 -4.68 10.05
CA SER A 41 -20.89 -4.69 8.59
C SER A 41 -20.59 -6.09 8.07
N PRO A 42 -21.50 -6.69 7.26
CA PRO A 42 -21.20 -7.92 6.54
C PRO A 42 -20.26 -7.68 5.35
N VAL A 43 -20.04 -6.42 4.97
CA VAL A 43 -19.17 -6.04 3.84
C VAL A 43 -17.73 -5.93 4.32
N GLU A 44 -16.86 -6.66 3.62
CA GLU A 44 -15.41 -6.66 3.78
C GLU A 44 -14.74 -6.02 2.56
N VAL A 45 -13.76 -5.16 2.81
CA VAL A 45 -12.92 -4.55 1.78
C VAL A 45 -11.52 -5.13 1.91
N THR A 46 -11.01 -5.70 0.81
CA THR A 46 -9.70 -6.35 0.79
C THR A 46 -8.78 -5.64 -0.18
N TYR A 47 -7.56 -5.40 0.28
CA TYR A 47 -6.47 -4.84 -0.50
C TYR A 47 -5.42 -5.92 -0.75
N SER A 48 -5.11 -6.14 -2.02
CA SER A 48 -3.99 -6.98 -2.47
C SER A 48 -3.06 -6.14 -3.34
N ASN A 49 -1.79 -6.54 -3.44
CA ASN A 49 -0.78 -5.86 -4.25
C ASN A 49 -0.68 -4.34 -4.02
N THR A 50 -0.93 -3.90 -2.79
CA THR A 50 -0.90 -2.47 -2.45
C THR A 50 0.52 -1.94 -2.53
N LEU A 51 0.72 -0.78 -3.12
CA LEU A 51 2.05 -0.16 -3.15
C LEU A 51 2.55 0.05 -1.73
N VAL A 52 3.79 -0.35 -1.45
CA VAL A 52 4.34 -0.18 -0.09
C VAL A 52 4.50 1.30 0.26
N VAL A 53 4.74 2.15 -0.74
CA VAL A 53 4.88 3.59 -0.54
C VAL A 53 3.54 4.30 -0.45
N GLY A 54 3.49 5.36 0.36
CA GLY A 54 2.38 6.30 0.42
C GLY A 54 1.33 5.99 1.49
N CYS A 55 0.23 6.74 1.42
CA CYS A 55 -0.92 6.59 2.30
C CYS A 55 -2.11 6.04 1.51
N HIS A 56 -2.76 5.03 2.07
CA HIS A 56 -3.88 4.34 1.46
C HIS A 56 -5.14 4.58 2.26
N ARG A 57 -6.15 5.21 1.65
CA ARG A 57 -7.45 5.41 2.29
C ARG A 57 -8.25 4.11 2.27
N ILE A 58 -8.87 3.77 3.40
CA ILE A 58 -9.75 2.62 3.51
C ILE A 58 -11.10 2.96 2.86
N ALA A 59 -11.56 2.12 1.94
CA ALA A 59 -12.78 2.33 1.14
C ALA A 59 -14.07 1.95 1.90
N ILE A 60 -14.09 2.16 3.21
CA ILE A 60 -15.27 2.04 4.06
C ILE A 60 -15.63 3.47 4.50
N PRO A 61 -16.81 4.02 4.13
CA PRO A 61 -17.14 5.43 4.36
C PRO A 61 -16.96 5.90 5.81
N GLU A 62 -17.49 5.10 6.74
CA GLU A 62 -17.39 5.33 8.19
C GLU A 62 -16.06 4.84 8.79
N GLY A 63 -15.22 4.16 8.01
CA GLY A 63 -13.97 3.56 8.46
C GLY A 63 -14.11 2.11 8.93
N ALA A 64 -12.97 1.46 9.14
CA ALA A 64 -12.88 0.08 9.60
C ALA A 64 -12.74 0.00 11.11
N THR A 65 -13.46 -0.93 11.73
CA THR A 65 -13.30 -1.28 13.14
C THR A 65 -12.56 -2.60 13.32
N HIS A 66 -12.48 -3.42 12.27
CA HIS A 66 -11.75 -4.68 12.26
C HIS A 66 -10.77 -4.69 11.09
N VAL A 67 -9.54 -5.13 11.37
CA VAL A 67 -8.47 -5.23 10.37
C VAL A 67 -7.75 -6.56 10.54
N GLU A 68 -7.48 -7.24 9.44
CA GLU A 68 -6.67 -8.46 9.40
C GLU A 68 -5.53 -8.29 8.41
N ASN A 69 -4.29 -8.36 8.91
CA ASN A 69 -3.08 -8.25 8.08
C ASN A 69 -2.56 -9.64 7.73
N ASN A 70 -3.10 -10.22 6.67
CA ASN A 70 -2.57 -11.45 6.07
C ASN A 70 -1.56 -11.16 4.95
N THR A 71 -0.79 -10.06 5.09
CA THR A 71 0.32 -9.72 4.19
C THR A 71 1.66 -10.11 4.80
N LEU A 72 2.73 -10.15 3.99
CA LEU A 72 4.11 -10.41 4.44
C LEU A 72 4.84 -9.16 4.98
N VAL A 73 4.11 -8.08 5.23
CA VAL A 73 4.65 -6.80 5.70
C VAL A 73 3.79 -6.24 6.81
N ASP A 74 4.38 -5.33 7.57
CA ASP A 74 3.69 -4.69 8.68
C ASP A 74 3.01 -3.40 8.21
N VAL A 75 1.95 -2.99 8.89
CA VAL A 75 1.21 -1.78 8.54
C VAL A 75 0.96 -0.91 9.77
N VAL A 76 0.75 0.38 9.52
CA VAL A 76 0.27 1.33 10.53
C VAL A 76 -1.10 1.85 10.11
N LEU A 77 -2.06 1.76 11.02
CA LEU A 77 -3.43 2.22 10.85
C LEU A 77 -3.60 3.63 11.44
N TYR A 78 -4.34 4.48 10.76
CA TYR A 78 -4.59 5.86 11.18
C TYR A 78 -6.09 6.15 11.25
N ARG A 79 -6.45 7.05 12.16
CA ARG A 79 -7.82 7.55 12.31
C ARG A 79 -8.14 8.67 11.33
N THR A 80 -7.11 9.36 10.83
CA THR A 80 -7.27 10.36 9.77
C THR A 80 -7.32 9.66 8.40
N PRO A 81 -7.95 10.28 7.40
CA PRO A 81 -8.02 9.68 6.07
C PRO A 81 -6.72 9.73 5.24
N ASP A 82 -5.71 10.42 5.73
CA ASP A 82 -4.50 10.84 5.02
C ASP A 82 -3.20 10.45 5.75
N CYS A 83 -3.28 9.48 6.66
CA CYS A 83 -2.14 8.94 7.41
C CYS A 83 -1.38 9.98 8.24
N GLN A 84 -2.04 11.07 8.59
CA GLN A 84 -1.51 12.04 9.53
C GLN A 84 -1.62 11.50 10.96
N LYS A 85 -0.52 11.63 11.69
CA LYS A 85 -0.54 11.49 13.14
C LYS A 85 -1.22 12.71 13.72
N THR A 86 -1.94 12.50 14.81
CA THR A 86 -2.55 13.60 15.57
C THR A 86 -1.91 13.64 16.94
N ASP A 87 -1.99 14.77 17.63
CA ASP A 87 -1.45 14.93 19.00
C ASP A 87 -2.01 13.90 20.00
N LYS A 88 -3.11 13.22 19.63
CA LYS A 88 -3.81 12.22 20.46
C LYS A 88 -3.62 10.77 19.98
N ALA A 89 -2.97 10.53 18.83
CA ALA A 89 -2.78 9.20 18.28
C ALA A 89 -1.72 9.14 17.17
N ASP A 90 -0.69 8.31 17.38
CA ASP A 90 0.43 8.11 16.45
C ASP A 90 0.21 7.00 15.40
N GLY A 91 -1.02 6.50 15.31
CA GLY A 91 -1.38 5.31 14.54
C GLY A 91 -1.14 4.02 15.32
N ILE A 92 -1.69 2.91 14.84
CA ILE A 92 -1.54 1.58 15.46
C ILE A 92 -0.81 0.64 14.52
N TYR A 93 0.23 0.02 15.05
CA TYR A 93 1.00 -1.01 14.35
C TYR A 93 0.25 -2.33 14.31
N VAL A 94 0.18 -2.94 13.14
CA VAL A 94 -0.36 -4.28 12.94
C VAL A 94 0.65 -5.09 12.15
N ALA A 95 1.35 -5.99 12.84
CA ALA A 95 2.35 -6.83 12.22
C ALA A 95 1.72 -7.84 11.24
N THR A 96 2.56 -8.45 10.42
CA THR A 96 2.21 -9.57 9.55
C THR A 96 1.49 -10.67 10.35
N THR A 97 0.44 -11.22 9.75
CA THR A 97 -0.44 -12.26 10.32
C THR A 97 -1.23 -11.85 11.57
N LEU A 98 -1.14 -10.59 12.00
CA LEU A 98 -1.91 -10.08 13.13
C LEU A 98 -3.18 -9.34 12.68
N SER A 99 -4.07 -9.13 13.64
CA SER A 99 -5.29 -8.37 13.47
C SER A 99 -5.40 -7.28 14.52
N ASN A 100 -6.27 -6.31 14.27
CA ASN A 100 -6.62 -5.28 15.23
C ASN A 100 -8.11 -4.98 15.18
N VAL A 101 -8.70 -4.76 16.36
CA VAL A 101 -10.09 -4.35 16.51
C VAL A 101 -10.15 -3.10 17.38
N THR A 102 -10.92 -2.11 16.94
CA THR A 102 -11.16 -0.89 17.70
C THR A 102 -12.09 -1.16 18.89
N ALA A 103 -11.83 -0.51 20.03
CA ALA A 103 -12.76 -0.54 21.16
C ALA A 103 -14.10 0.14 20.80
N PRO A 104 -15.24 -0.25 21.43
CA PRO A 104 -16.58 0.22 21.04
C PRO A 104 -16.78 1.74 20.99
N VAL A 105 -16.06 2.50 21.81
CA VAL A 105 -16.18 3.97 21.89
C VAL A 105 -15.03 4.71 21.18
N SER A 106 -14.16 3.99 20.49
CA SER A 106 -13.01 4.57 19.80
C SER A 106 -13.31 4.85 18.33
N LEU A 107 -12.64 5.84 17.76
CA LEU A 107 -12.78 6.17 16.35
C LEU A 107 -12.23 5.05 15.45
N PRO A 108 -12.91 4.76 14.32
CA PRO A 108 -12.50 3.75 13.37
C PRO A 108 -11.23 4.15 12.60
N TRP A 109 -10.59 3.16 11.98
CA TRP A 109 -9.46 3.34 11.08
C TRP A 109 -9.93 3.86 9.73
N ARG A 110 -9.26 4.89 9.20
CA ARG A 110 -9.63 5.54 7.92
C ARG A 110 -8.56 5.45 6.85
N SER A 111 -7.31 5.23 7.23
CA SER A 111 -6.22 5.00 6.29
C SER A 111 -5.15 4.10 6.89
N PHE A 112 -4.24 3.62 6.04
CA PHE A 112 -3.07 2.85 6.45
C PHE A 112 -1.84 3.19 5.61
N SER A 113 -0.67 2.95 6.17
CA SER A 113 0.62 2.95 5.47
C SER A 113 1.34 1.63 5.70
N VAL A 114 2.15 1.20 4.73
CA VAL A 114 2.94 -0.02 4.83
C VAL A 114 4.34 0.32 5.34
N ILE A 115 4.92 -0.57 6.17
CA ILE A 115 6.30 -0.48 6.63
C ILE A 115 7.18 -1.27 5.66
N HIS A 116 8.22 -0.64 5.10
CA HIS A 116 9.04 -1.21 4.02
C HIS A 116 10.48 -0.71 3.97
#